data_AF-K8ECP0-F1
#
_entry.id   AF-K8ECP0-F1
#
_cell.length_a   1.000
_cell.length_b   1.000
_cell.length_c   1.000
_cell.angle_alpha   90.00
_cell.angle_beta   90.00
_cell.angle_gamma   90.00
#
_symmetry.space_group_name_H-M   'P 1'
#
loop_
_entity.id
_entity.type
_entity.pdbx_description
1 polymer ?
#
loop_
_entity_poly.entity_id
_entity_poly.type
_entity_poly.pdbx_seq_one_letter_code
_entity_poly.pdbx_strand_id
1 'polypeptide(L)'
;MAKAYDCMPTTGDADSSRCLDNLLNRLREHGQRVAEGEVNWHEVLAKSEQAVDLCAAYPCLNGNVVRLSMLLLPLVKKAPFFASLQVVDEVLRDMGPEEKLLILKVLAESQTDFAQGEASVVRYFMNS
;
A
#
# COMPACT_ATOMS: atom_id res chain seq x y z
N MET A 1 -2.51 -9.01 26.96
CA MET A 1 -2.30 -7.69 26.34
C MET A 1 -2.89 -7.77 24.95
N ALA A 2 -4.07 -7.15 24.76
CA ALA A 2 -4.75 -7.13 23.46
C ALA A 2 -4.00 -6.21 22.50
N LYS A 3 -3.76 -6.69 21.28
CA LYS A 3 -3.03 -5.98 20.22
C LYS A 3 -3.94 -4.92 19.59
N ALA A 4 -3.45 -3.68 19.50
CA ALA A 4 -4.05 -2.62 18.71
C ALA A 4 -3.90 -2.97 17.21
N TYR A 5 -4.97 -3.44 16.58
CA TYR A 5 -5.12 -3.55 15.12
C TYR A 5 -6.55 -3.16 14.70
N ASP A 6 -7.20 -2.28 15.47
CA ASP A 6 -8.63 -1.96 15.33
C ASP A 6 -9.00 -1.10 14.11
N CYS A 7 -8.08 -0.85 13.17
CA CYS A 7 -8.40 -0.14 11.92
C CYS A 7 -8.03 -0.93 10.65
N MET A 8 -7.44 -2.14 10.79
CA MET A 8 -7.28 -3.08 9.69
C MET A 8 -7.98 -4.40 9.99
N PRO A 9 -9.15 -4.62 9.38
CA PRO A 9 -9.92 -5.84 9.58
C PRO A 9 -9.15 -7.04 9.00
N THR A 10 -8.93 -8.03 9.87
CA THR A 10 -8.55 -9.39 9.50
C THR A 10 -9.69 -9.99 8.69
N THR A 11 -9.42 -10.35 7.44
CA THR A 11 -10.25 -11.17 6.53
C THR A 11 -11.67 -11.48 7.02
N GLY A 12 -12.67 -10.67 6.62
CA GLY A 12 -14.07 -11.02 6.87
C GLY A 12 -15.12 -9.91 6.88
N ASP A 13 -14.76 -8.63 6.96
CA ASP A 13 -15.75 -7.57 7.21
C ASP A 13 -16.07 -6.71 5.97
N ALA A 14 -17.35 -6.39 5.76
CA ALA A 14 -17.81 -5.56 4.63
C ALA A 14 -17.20 -4.13 4.66
N ASP A 15 -16.82 -3.65 5.84
CA ASP A 15 -16.17 -2.34 6.04
C ASP A 15 -14.70 -2.33 5.58
N SER A 16 -14.04 -3.49 5.58
CA SER A 16 -12.68 -3.68 5.02
C SER A 16 -12.64 -3.38 3.53
N SER A 17 -13.58 -3.97 2.81
CA SER A 17 -13.67 -3.85 1.35
C SER A 17 -13.98 -2.40 0.97
N ARG A 18 -14.93 -1.77 1.67
CA ARG A 18 -15.26 -0.35 1.43
C ARG A 18 -14.10 0.59 1.68
N CYS A 19 -13.30 0.36 2.73
CA CYS A 19 -12.12 1.18 3.00
C CYS A 19 -11.08 1.05 1.87
N LEU A 20 -10.81 -0.19 1.44
CA LEU A 20 -9.89 -0.45 0.33
C LEU A 20 -10.41 0.13 -0.99
N ASP A 21 -11.71 -0.01 -1.29
CA ASP A 21 -12.35 0.52 -2.49
C ASP A 21 -12.29 2.07 -2.51
N ASN A 22 -12.56 2.72 -1.38
CA ASN A 22 -12.43 4.17 -1.25
C ASN A 22 -10.98 4.62 -1.43
N LEU A 23 -10.03 3.85 -0.90
CA LEU A 23 -8.61 4.13 -1.02
C LEU A 23 -8.13 3.94 -2.47
N LEU A 24 -8.60 2.89 -3.15
CA LEU A 24 -8.38 2.65 -4.58
C LEU A 24 -8.98 3.74 -5.46
N ASN A 25 -10.17 4.23 -5.12
CA ASN A 25 -10.79 5.35 -5.84
C ASN A 25 -9.96 6.64 -5.68
N ARG A 26 -9.53 6.97 -4.46
CA ARG A 26 -8.60 8.09 -4.22
C ARG A 26 -7.29 7.92 -4.99
N LEU A 27 -6.69 6.73 -4.95
CA LEU A 27 -5.48 6.43 -5.72
C LEU A 27 -5.69 6.61 -7.23
N ARG A 28 -6.86 6.25 -7.76
CA ARG A 28 -7.17 6.45 -9.18
C ARG A 28 -7.32 7.93 -9.51
N GLU A 29 -8.06 8.68 -8.69
CA GLU A 29 -8.28 10.12 -8.86
C GLU A 29 -6.98 10.93 -8.75
N HIS A 30 -6.14 10.61 -7.78
CA HIS A 30 -4.88 11.33 -7.54
C HIS A 30 -3.73 10.77 -8.38
N GLY A 31 -3.67 9.46 -8.60
CA GLY A 31 -2.65 8.80 -9.42
C GLY A 31 -2.74 9.13 -10.90
N GLN A 32 -3.95 9.37 -11.43
CA GLN A 32 -4.12 9.92 -12.78
C GLN A 32 -3.51 11.32 -12.91
N ARG A 33 -3.48 12.13 -11.84
CA ARG A 33 -2.94 13.50 -11.84
C ARG A 33 -1.42 13.56 -11.61
N VAL A 34 -0.85 12.52 -11.00
CA VAL A 34 0.54 12.51 -10.50
C VAL A 34 1.46 11.65 -11.36
N ALA A 35 0.92 10.64 -12.04
CA ALA A 35 1.67 9.69 -12.84
C ALA A 35 1.15 9.62 -14.29
N GLU A 36 0.76 10.76 -14.87
CA GLU A 36 0.28 10.87 -16.26
C GLU A 36 1.23 10.14 -17.22
N GLY A 37 0.82 8.95 -17.68
CA GLY A 37 1.46 8.21 -18.77
C GLY A 37 2.57 7.22 -18.42
N GLU A 38 3.10 7.18 -17.19
CA GLU A 38 4.27 6.33 -16.86
C GLU A 38 3.98 5.09 -16.02
N VAL A 39 2.81 5.00 -15.37
CA VAL A 39 2.47 3.88 -14.48
C VAL A 39 1.38 3.01 -15.10
N ASN A 40 1.70 1.74 -15.34
CA ASN A 40 0.73 0.72 -15.75
C ASN A 40 -0.10 0.27 -14.55
N TRP A 41 -1.14 1.02 -14.21
CA TRP A 41 -2.01 0.74 -13.06
C TRP A 41 -2.68 -0.63 -13.10
N HIS A 42 -2.95 -1.17 -14.29
CA HIS A 42 -3.55 -2.50 -14.42
C HIS A 42 -2.57 -3.59 -13.95
N GLU A 43 -1.30 -3.48 -14.34
CA GLU A 43 -0.25 -4.39 -13.89
C GLU A 43 0.03 -4.24 -12.39
N VAL A 44 0.09 -3.01 -11.87
CA VAL A 44 0.28 -2.77 -10.42
C VAL A 44 -0.85 -3.40 -9.61
N LEU A 45 -2.10 -3.26 -10.06
CA LEU A 45 -3.26 -3.88 -9.41
C LEU A 45 -3.17 -5.41 -9.42
N ALA A 46 -2.89 -6.02 -10.57
CA ALA A 46 -2.76 -7.47 -10.69
C ALA A 46 -1.61 -8.03 -9.83
N LYS A 47 -0.44 -7.37 -9.82
CA LYS A 47 0.68 -7.73 -8.95
C LYS A 47 0.32 -7.59 -7.47
N SER A 48 -0.44 -6.56 -7.10
CA SER A 48 -0.87 -6.35 -5.71
C SER A 48 -1.81 -7.45 -5.21
N GLU A 49 -2.65 -8.00 -6.09
CA GLU A 49 -3.52 -9.14 -5.76
C GLU A 49 -2.72 -10.41 -5.54
N GLN A 50 -1.76 -10.71 -6.43
CA GLN A 50 -0.84 -11.83 -6.26
C GLN A 50 0.00 -11.71 -4.98
N ALA A 51 0.38 -10.50 -4.59
CA ALA A 51 1.10 -10.27 -3.35
C ALA A 51 0.22 -10.51 -2.11
N VAL A 52 -1.07 -10.18 -2.16
CA VAL A 52 -2.02 -10.51 -1.10
C VAL A 52 -2.22 -12.02 -1.00
N ASP A 53 -2.36 -12.71 -2.13
CA ASP A 53 -2.46 -14.17 -2.18
C ASP A 53 -1.21 -14.84 -1.57
N LEU A 54 -0.01 -14.29 -1.85
CA LEU A 54 1.22 -14.73 -1.20
C LEU A 54 1.15 -14.49 0.32
N CYS A 55 0.72 -13.31 0.76
CA CYS A 55 0.62 -12.99 2.19
C CYS A 55 -0.36 -13.90 2.93
N ALA A 56 -1.41 -14.40 2.27
CA ALA A 56 -2.36 -15.34 2.86
C ALA A 56 -1.70 -16.65 3.33
N ALA A 57 -0.55 -17.03 2.75
CA ALA A 57 0.23 -18.19 3.17
C ALA A 57 1.13 -17.91 4.41
N TYR A 58 1.30 -16.65 4.82
CA TYR A 58 2.21 -16.25 5.89
C TYR A 58 1.48 -15.40 6.95
N PRO A 59 1.07 -16.00 8.09
CA PRO A 59 0.30 -15.32 9.14
C PRO A 59 0.97 -14.10 9.79
N CYS A 60 2.28 -13.92 9.60
CA CYS A 60 3.03 -12.78 10.10
C CYS A 60 2.99 -11.56 9.18
N LEU A 61 2.49 -11.69 7.94
CA LEU A 61 2.44 -10.62 6.97
C LEU A 61 1.06 -9.96 6.94
N ASN A 62 1.04 -8.63 6.88
CA ASN A 62 -0.18 -7.89 6.63
C ASN A 62 -0.37 -7.63 5.13
N GLY A 63 -1.23 -8.44 4.48
CA GLY A 63 -1.53 -8.32 3.06
C GLY A 63 -2.14 -6.97 2.65
N ASN A 64 -2.88 -6.30 3.54
CA ASN A 64 -3.42 -4.96 3.27
C ASN A 64 -2.30 -3.92 3.21
N VAL A 65 -1.37 -3.97 4.16
CA VAL A 65 -0.19 -3.09 4.18
C VAL A 65 0.64 -3.29 2.90
N VAL A 66 0.86 -4.55 2.49
CA VAL A 66 1.55 -4.86 1.24
C VAL A 66 0.83 -4.27 0.04
N ARG A 67 -0.48 -4.53 -0.09
CA ARG A 67 -1.29 -4.05 -1.21
C ARG A 67 -1.26 -2.53 -1.32
N LEU A 68 -1.49 -1.84 -0.21
CA LEU A 68 -1.47 -0.37 -0.14
C LEU A 68 -0.09 0.20 -0.46
N SER A 69 0.97 -0.41 0.08
CA SER A 69 2.35 0.02 -0.20
C SER A 69 2.70 -0.17 -1.67
N MET A 70 2.28 -1.27 -2.32
CA MET A 70 2.49 -1.48 -3.76
C MET A 70 1.77 -0.45 -4.61
N LEU A 71 0.57 -0.03 -4.21
CA LEU A 71 -0.21 0.98 -4.94
C LEU A 71 0.34 2.39 -4.75
N LEU A 72 0.87 2.70 -3.57
CA LEU A 72 1.46 4.01 -3.26
C LEU A 72 2.88 4.17 -3.80
N LEU A 73 3.65 3.09 -3.90
CA LEU A 73 5.06 3.14 -4.29
C LEU A 73 5.33 3.85 -5.64
N PRO A 74 4.55 3.61 -6.72
CA PRO A 74 4.71 4.35 -7.97
C PRO A 74 4.55 5.87 -7.80
N LEU A 75 3.62 6.30 -6.95
CA LEU A 75 3.37 7.72 -6.68
C LEU A 75 4.54 8.35 -5.92
N VAL A 76 5.11 7.62 -4.96
CA VAL A 76 6.29 8.05 -4.20
C VAL A 76 7.54 8.14 -5.08
N LYS A 77 7.74 7.17 -5.99
CA LYS A 77 8.91 7.13 -6.88
C LYS A 77 8.89 8.17 -8.01
N LYS A 78 7.70 8.58 -8.46
CA LYS A 78 7.53 9.38 -9.68
C LYS A 78 7.15 10.83 -9.44
N ALA A 79 6.53 11.16 -8.30
CA ALA A 79 6.14 12.53 -8.03
C ALA A 79 7.29 13.36 -7.42
N PRO A 80 7.29 14.70 -7.60
CA PRO A 80 8.05 15.60 -6.75
C PRO A 80 7.75 15.34 -5.28
N PHE A 81 8.77 15.33 -4.41
CA PHE A 81 8.68 14.91 -3.01
C PHE A 81 7.49 15.50 -2.22
N PHE A 82 7.17 16.78 -2.41
CA PHE A 82 6.04 17.41 -1.73
C PHE A 82 4.67 16.99 -2.29
N ALA A 83 4.59 16.66 -3.58
CA ALA A 83 3.38 16.16 -4.21
C ALA A 83 3.12 14.69 -3.82
N SER A 84 4.16 13.86 -3.69
CA SER A 84 3.98 12.47 -3.22
C SER A 84 3.50 12.41 -1.77
N LEU A 85 4.04 13.25 -0.88
CA LEU A 85 3.61 13.27 0.52
C LEU A 85 2.14 13.70 0.69
N GLN A 86 1.70 14.72 -0.07
CA GLN A 86 0.31 15.15 -0.03
C GLN A 86 -0.64 14.05 -0.52
N VAL A 87 -0.28 13.36 -1.60
CA VAL A 87 -1.09 12.27 -2.16
C VAL A 87 -1.14 11.08 -1.19
N VAL A 88 -0.01 10.72 -0.58
CA VAL A 88 0.02 9.65 0.44
C VAL A 88 -0.85 10.03 1.63
N ASP A 89 -0.77 11.26 2.14
CA ASP A 89 -1.61 11.68 3.28
C ASP A 89 -3.11 11.73 2.93
N GLU A 90 -3.44 12.16 1.70
CA GLU A 90 -4.82 12.20 1.23
C GLU A 90 -5.42 10.80 1.03
N VAL A 91 -4.64 9.88 0.45
CA VAL A 91 -5.02 8.48 0.27
C VAL A 91 -5.19 7.79 1.63
N LEU A 92 -4.30 8.08 2.58
CA LEU A 92 -4.33 7.48 3.90
C LEU A 92 -5.19 8.25 4.91
N ARG A 93 -5.86 9.34 4.53
CA ARG A 93 -6.45 10.32 5.48
C ARG A 93 -7.21 9.69 6.64
N ASP A 94 -8.04 8.70 6.37
CA ASP A 94 -8.96 8.08 7.35
C ASP A 94 -8.31 6.94 8.16
N MET A 95 -7.04 6.65 7.91
CA MET A 95 -6.31 5.57 8.56
C MET A 95 -5.73 6.01 9.90
N GLY A 96 -5.69 5.08 10.86
CA GLY A 96 -5.06 5.29 12.15
C GLY A 96 -3.57 5.65 12.03
N PRO A 97 -3.00 6.41 12.98
CA PRO A 97 -1.61 6.87 12.89
C PRO A 97 -0.59 5.73 12.89
N GLU A 98 -0.87 4.64 13.62
CA GLU A 98 0.02 3.47 13.68
C GLU A 98 0.11 2.76 12.32
N GLU A 99 -1.02 2.63 11.63
CA GLU A 99 -1.10 2.00 10.31
C GLU A 99 -0.50 2.87 9.22
N LYS A 100 -0.74 4.19 9.28
CA LYS A 100 -0.03 5.16 8.42
C LYS A 100 1.47 5.00 8.57
N LEU A 101 1.97 4.96 9.81
CA LEU A 101 3.39 4.83 10.10
C LEU A 101 3.94 3.49 9.57
N LEU A 102 3.17 2.41 9.69
CA LEU A 102 3.54 1.11 9.15
C LEU A 102 3.66 1.13 7.61
N ILE A 103 2.69 1.71 6.91
CA ILE A 103 2.74 1.85 5.44
C ILE A 103 3.94 2.72 5.03
N LEU A 104 4.17 3.85 5.70
CA LEU A 104 5.30 4.72 5.42
C LEU A 104 6.64 4.01 5.64
N LYS A 105 6.76 3.21 6.71
CA LYS A 105 7.93 2.38 6.98
C LYS A 105 8.15 1.36 5.86
N VAL A 106 7.11 0.63 5.46
CA VAL A 106 7.20 -0.38 4.38
C VAL A 106 7.59 0.26 3.04
N LEU A 107 7.00 1.42 2.71
CA LEU A 107 7.37 2.20 1.52
C LEU A 107 8.85 2.59 1.54
N ALA A 108 9.37 3.05 2.67
CA ALA A 108 10.79 3.40 2.81
C ALA A 108 11.69 2.17 2.70
N GLU A 109 11.41 1.10 3.46
CA GLU A 109 12.25 -0.11 3.52
C GLU A 109 12.29 -0.87 2.20
N SER A 110 11.18 -0.93 1.46
CA SER A 110 11.09 -1.61 0.16
C SER A 110 12.02 -1.06 -0.91
N GLN A 111 12.49 0.17 -0.72
CA GLN A 111 13.43 0.87 -1.60
C GLN A 111 14.89 0.63 -1.23
N THR A 112 15.15 -0.14 -0.16
CA THR A 112 16.49 -0.46 0.34
C THR A 112 16.78 -1.95 0.19
N ASP A 113 18.06 -2.32 0.19
CA ASP A 113 18.50 -3.72 0.14
C ASP A 113 18.22 -4.50 1.43
N PHE A 114 17.75 -3.81 2.47
CA PHE A 114 17.43 -4.38 3.78
C PHE A 114 15.92 -4.62 3.97
N ALA A 115 15.14 -4.65 2.89
CA ALA A 115 13.71 -4.90 2.94
C ALA A 115 13.40 -6.24 3.64
N GLN A 116 12.53 -6.19 4.66
CA GLN A 116 12.09 -7.36 5.44
C GLN A 116 10.55 -7.36 5.56
N GLY A 117 9.97 -8.51 5.93
CA GLY A 117 8.52 -8.63 6.15
C GLY A 117 7.70 -8.17 4.95
N GLU A 118 6.74 -7.27 5.17
CA GLU A 118 5.92 -6.68 4.11
C GLU A 118 6.77 -5.96 3.05
N ALA A 119 7.86 -5.30 3.45
CA ALA A 119 8.71 -4.55 2.52
C ALA A 119 9.46 -5.46 1.54
N SER A 120 9.82 -6.68 1.95
CA SER A 120 10.48 -7.63 1.04
C SER A 120 9.50 -8.14 -0.03
N VAL A 121 8.22 -8.34 0.33
CA VAL A 121 7.16 -8.69 -0.61
C VAL A 121 6.93 -7.55 -1.61
N VAL A 122 6.75 -6.32 -1.13
CA VAL A 122 6.60 -5.14 -2.00
C VAL A 122 7.78 -5.02 -2.96
N ARG A 123 9.01 -5.15 -2.46
CA ARG A 123 10.23 -5.10 -3.27
C ARG A 123 10.25 -6.22 -4.32
N TYR A 124 9.90 -7.44 -3.93
CA TYR A 124 9.85 -8.59 -4.83
C TYR A 124 8.93 -8.33 -6.01
N PHE A 125 7.70 -7.86 -5.81
CA PHE A 125 6.75 -7.66 -6.91
C PHE A 125 6.98 -6.38 -7.72
N MET A 126 7.56 -5.34 -7.12
CA MET A 126 7.70 -4.02 -7.76
C MET A 126 9.05 -3.78 -8.44
N ASN A 127 10.05 -4.64 -8.18
CA ASN A 127 11.38 -4.56 -8.80
C ASN A 127 11.75 -5.86 -9.56
N SER A 128 10.80 -6.77 -9.79
CA SER A 128 10.97 -7.96 -10.64
C SER A 128 10.59 -7.73 -12.10
#